data_AF-A0A1W1C4P2-F1
#
_entry.id   AF-A0A1W1C4P2-F1
#
_cell.length_a   1.000
_cell.length_b   1.000
_cell.length_c   1.000
_cell.angle_alpha   90.00
_cell.angle_beta   90.00
_cell.angle_gamma   90.00
#
_symmetry.space_group_name_H-M   'P 1'
#
loop_
_entity.id
_entity.type
_entity.pdbx_description
1 polymer ?
#
loop_
_entity_poly.entity_id
_entity_poly.type
_entity_poly.pdbx_seq_one_letter_code
_entity_poly.pdbx_strand_id
1 'polypeptide(L)'
;MQLNSEDGGDRRYILVQLPEPIDPKKNKTAYEFVHNELKVENPTIFDITKERLLRAGEKIAENAQNVDIGFKIFETVPIWEDYGFEAEEFNPTLPMFDANSLSLEDLETLLITWKTYDGIDLAQDLESIDLDGYIGHYFDNKLYLIYKGFETKHLVRLIEEIDTNRAFSPSTIIAFGYNFESKTLRELAENLKNYANKKEIDIDFIVRY
;
A
#
# COMPACT_ATOMS: atom_id res chain seq x y z
N MET A 1 -4.50 -24.11 -2.76
CA MET A 1 -5.84 -24.39 -2.19
C MET A 1 -6.08 -25.89 -2.04
N GLN A 2 -6.32 -26.68 -3.09
CA GLN A 2 -6.67 -28.12 -2.95
C GLN A 2 -5.68 -28.91 -2.08
N LEU A 3 -4.37 -28.78 -2.32
CA LEU A 3 -3.37 -29.51 -1.56
C LEU A 3 -3.39 -29.17 -0.06
N ASN A 4 -3.61 -27.90 0.31
CA ASN A 4 -3.76 -27.49 1.71
C ASN A 4 -4.97 -28.15 2.38
N SER A 5 -6.06 -28.37 1.62
CA SER A 5 -7.24 -29.09 2.11
C SER A 5 -6.95 -30.58 2.34
N GLU A 6 -6.14 -31.20 1.48
CA GLU A 6 -5.83 -32.64 1.52
C GLU A 6 -4.85 -33.01 2.63
N ASP A 7 -3.84 -32.19 2.88
CA ASP A 7 -2.75 -32.50 3.81
C ASP A 7 -2.69 -31.58 5.05
N GLY A 8 -3.63 -30.65 5.18
CA GLY A 8 -3.65 -29.67 6.28
C GLY A 8 -2.49 -28.68 6.25
N GLY A 9 -1.81 -28.52 5.11
CA GLY A 9 -0.71 -27.58 4.95
C GLY A 9 -1.16 -26.12 4.83
N ASP A 10 -0.21 -25.21 4.98
CA ASP A 10 -0.44 -23.74 4.95
C ASP A 10 0.33 -23.08 3.80
N ARG A 11 0.15 -23.59 2.57
CA ARG A 11 0.84 -23.05 1.40
C ARG A 11 0.17 -21.77 0.92
N ARG A 12 0.97 -20.72 0.78
CA ARG A 12 0.60 -19.45 0.16
C ARG A 12 0.99 -19.43 -1.32
N TYR A 13 0.29 -18.63 -2.14
CA TYR A 13 0.60 -18.48 -3.57
C TYR A 13 0.62 -17.01 -3.99
N ILE A 14 1.38 -16.73 -5.05
CA ILE A 14 1.35 -15.46 -5.78
C ILE A 14 1.08 -15.82 -7.23
N LEU A 15 0.06 -15.20 -7.82
CA LEU A 15 -0.32 -15.41 -9.22
C LEU A 15 -0.29 -14.06 -9.95
N VAL A 16 0.42 -14.02 -11.07
CA VAL A 16 0.51 -12.84 -11.94
C VAL A 16 -0.19 -13.16 -13.25
N GLN A 17 -1.11 -12.29 -13.67
CA GLN A 17 -1.86 -12.44 -14.92
C GLN A 17 -1.98 -11.07 -15.59
N LEU A 18 -1.48 -10.97 -16.83
CA LEU A 18 -1.68 -9.77 -17.65
C LEU A 18 -3.18 -9.61 -17.98
N PRO A 19 -3.76 -8.39 -17.91
CA PRO A 19 -5.13 -8.13 -18.34
C PRO A 19 -5.23 -8.09 -19.87
N GLU A 20 -4.86 -9.18 -20.54
CA GLU A 20 -4.94 -9.29 -22.00
C GLU A 20 -6.43 -9.27 -22.44
N PRO A 21 -6.82 -8.36 -23.35
CA PRO A 21 -8.20 -8.30 -23.84
C PRO A 21 -8.61 -9.59 -24.55
N ILE A 22 -9.82 -10.07 -24.28
CA ILE A 22 -10.37 -11.25 -24.95
C ILE A 22 -10.89 -10.85 -26.33
N ASP A 23 -10.38 -11.47 -27.39
CA ASP A 23 -10.89 -11.27 -28.75
C ASP A 23 -12.30 -11.91 -28.90
N PRO A 24 -13.37 -11.13 -29.14
CA PRO A 24 -14.74 -11.64 -29.23
C PRO A 24 -14.99 -12.56 -30.43
N LYS A 25 -14.15 -12.49 -31.48
CA LYS A 25 -14.26 -13.35 -32.67
C LYS A 25 -13.54 -14.68 -32.46
N LYS A 26 -12.37 -14.66 -31.83
CA LYS A 26 -11.58 -15.88 -31.58
C LYS A 26 -12.07 -16.66 -30.36
N ASN A 27 -12.50 -15.97 -29.31
CA ASN A 27 -12.84 -16.55 -28.01
C ASN A 27 -14.25 -16.15 -27.57
N LYS A 28 -15.23 -16.31 -28.46
CA LYS A 28 -16.62 -15.87 -28.26
C LYS A 28 -17.22 -16.32 -26.92
N THR A 29 -17.08 -17.61 -26.57
CA THR A 29 -17.65 -18.15 -25.32
C THR A 29 -17.08 -17.48 -24.08
N ALA A 30 -15.76 -17.29 -24.04
CA ALA A 30 -15.08 -16.65 -22.92
C ALA A 30 -15.46 -15.17 -22.82
N TYR A 31 -15.52 -14.48 -23.97
CA TYR A 31 -15.95 -13.08 -24.04
C TYR A 31 -17.39 -12.91 -23.55
N GLU A 32 -18.33 -13.71 -24.07
CA GLU A 32 -19.74 -13.64 -23.69
C GLU A 32 -19.95 -13.95 -22.22
N PHE A 33 -19.22 -14.92 -21.66
CA PHE A 33 -19.28 -15.23 -20.23
C PHE A 33 -18.85 -14.03 -19.38
N VAL A 34 -17.67 -13.46 -19.62
CA VAL A 34 -17.15 -12.34 -18.84
C VAL A 34 -18.00 -11.08 -19.02
N HIS A 35 -18.43 -10.78 -20.25
CA HIS A 35 -19.22 -9.60 -20.53
C HIS A 35 -20.66 -9.72 -20.01
N ASN A 36 -21.33 -10.85 -20.27
CA ASN A 36 -22.75 -10.99 -19.99
C ASN A 36 -23.02 -11.53 -18.58
N GLU A 37 -22.23 -12.47 -18.07
CA GLU A 37 -22.44 -13.03 -16.74
C GLU A 37 -21.70 -12.23 -15.67
N LEU A 38 -20.40 -11.95 -15.87
CA LEU A 38 -19.60 -11.19 -14.90
C LEU A 38 -19.80 -9.67 -15.00
N LYS A 39 -20.52 -9.20 -16.03
CA LYS A 39 -20.84 -7.76 -16.24
C LYS A 39 -19.62 -6.87 -16.38
N VAL A 40 -18.53 -7.39 -16.91
CA VAL A 40 -17.31 -6.62 -17.17
C VAL A 40 -17.38 -6.01 -18.58
N GLU A 41 -17.28 -4.68 -18.65
CA GLU A 41 -17.43 -3.96 -19.92
C GLU A 41 -16.33 -4.31 -20.93
N ASN A 42 -15.08 -4.43 -20.45
CA ASN A 42 -13.91 -4.78 -21.25
C ASN A 42 -13.34 -6.13 -20.80
N PRO A 43 -13.81 -7.27 -21.34
CA PRO A 43 -13.38 -8.59 -20.92
C PRO A 43 -11.87 -8.86 -21.11
N THR A 44 -11.23 -9.36 -20.05
CA THR A 44 -9.81 -9.74 -20.05
C THR A 44 -9.58 -11.16 -19.53
N ILE A 45 -8.40 -11.73 -19.84
CA ILE A 45 -7.98 -13.02 -19.28
C ILE A 45 -7.89 -12.97 -17.74
N PHE A 46 -7.60 -11.79 -17.17
CA PHE A 46 -7.59 -11.58 -15.72
C PHE A 46 -8.96 -11.88 -15.09
N ASP A 47 -10.05 -11.45 -15.71
CA ASP A 47 -11.41 -11.67 -15.19
C ASP A 47 -11.74 -13.15 -15.06
N ILE A 48 -11.40 -13.94 -16.08
CA ILE A 48 -11.57 -15.40 -16.06
C ILE A 48 -10.69 -16.03 -14.97
N THR A 49 -9.47 -15.53 -14.81
CA THR A 49 -8.51 -16.05 -13.82
C THR A 49 -9.01 -15.80 -12.41
N LYS A 50 -9.48 -14.58 -12.12
CA LYS A 50 -10.12 -14.20 -10.85
C LYS A 50 -11.32 -15.08 -10.56
N GLU A 51 -12.23 -15.21 -11.52
CA GLU A 51 -13.44 -16.01 -11.36
C GLU A 51 -13.13 -17.50 -11.12
N ARG A 52 -12.13 -18.04 -11.82
CA ARG A 52 -11.65 -19.41 -11.61
C ARG A 52 -11.14 -19.62 -10.19
N LEU A 53 -10.41 -18.66 -9.62
CA LEU A 53 -9.92 -18.73 -8.25
C LEU A 53 -11.06 -18.68 -7.24
N LEU A 54 -12.03 -17.79 -7.43
CA LEU A 54 -13.22 -17.68 -6.57
C LEU A 54 -13.99 -19.00 -6.53
N ARG A 55 -14.39 -19.54 -7.69
CA ARG A 55 -15.13 -20.81 -7.78
C ARG A 55 -14.34 -22.00 -7.24
N ALA A 56 -13.03 -22.02 -7.45
CA ALA A 56 -12.17 -23.08 -6.90
C ALA A 56 -12.11 -23.02 -5.37
N GLY A 57 -12.02 -21.82 -4.79
CA GLY A 57 -12.07 -21.61 -3.35
C GLY A 57 -13.40 -22.06 -2.76
N GLU A 58 -14.53 -21.61 -3.33
CA GLU A 58 -15.88 -21.99 -2.89
C GLU A 58 -16.07 -23.51 -2.87
N LYS A 59 -15.71 -24.19 -3.97
CA LYS A 59 -15.82 -25.65 -4.07
C LYS A 59 -14.99 -26.41 -3.02
N ILE A 60 -13.85 -25.84 -2.61
CA ILE A 60 -13.00 -26.43 -1.57
C ILE A 60 -13.65 -26.20 -0.19
N ALA A 61 -14.16 -25.00 0.06
CA ALA A 61 -14.82 -24.65 1.32
C ALA A 61 -16.11 -25.47 1.58
N GLU A 62 -16.80 -25.93 0.53
CA GLU A 62 -17.93 -26.86 0.67
C GLU A 62 -17.53 -28.19 1.34
N ASN A 63 -16.29 -28.65 1.14
CA ASN A 63 -15.84 -29.99 1.53
C ASN A 63 -14.80 -29.99 2.66
N ALA A 64 -14.24 -28.83 3.01
CA ALA A 64 -13.23 -28.71 4.05
C ALA A 64 -13.41 -27.42 4.87
N GLN A 65 -13.43 -27.58 6.19
CA GLN A 65 -13.44 -26.47 7.13
C GLN A 65 -12.00 -26.06 7.46
N ASN A 66 -11.78 -24.77 7.73
CA ASN A 66 -10.49 -24.19 8.16
C ASN A 66 -9.36 -24.22 7.11
N VAL A 67 -9.68 -24.15 5.81
CA VAL A 67 -8.70 -23.95 4.74
C VAL A 67 -8.74 -22.48 4.32
N ASP A 68 -7.58 -21.82 4.27
CA ASP A 68 -7.50 -20.48 3.68
C ASP A 68 -7.71 -20.55 2.16
N ILE A 69 -8.82 -19.98 1.71
CA ILE A 69 -9.21 -19.84 0.31
C ILE A 69 -9.18 -18.38 -0.15
N GLY A 70 -8.82 -17.46 0.75
CA GLY A 70 -8.79 -16.04 0.48
C GLY A 70 -7.61 -15.65 -0.41
N PHE A 71 -7.74 -14.52 -1.09
CA PHE A 71 -6.64 -13.88 -1.79
C PHE A 71 -6.88 -12.37 -1.89
N LYS A 72 -5.80 -11.60 -2.01
CA LYS A 72 -5.83 -10.16 -2.29
C LYS A 72 -5.48 -9.93 -3.76
N ILE A 73 -6.11 -8.94 -4.39
CA ILE A 73 -5.84 -8.52 -5.76
C ILE A 73 -5.01 -7.24 -5.70
N PHE A 74 -3.96 -7.19 -6.52
CA PHE A 74 -3.14 -6.00 -6.73
C PHE A 74 -2.98 -5.78 -8.22
N GLU A 75 -2.86 -4.52 -8.62
CA GLU A 75 -2.56 -4.12 -9.98
C GLU A 75 -1.41 -3.12 -10.02
N THR A 76 -0.82 -2.98 -11.19
CA THR A 76 0.19 -1.96 -11.46
C THR A 76 -0.50 -0.73 -12.01
N VAL A 77 -0.28 0.41 -11.38
CA VAL A 77 -0.68 1.70 -11.94
C VAL A 77 0.53 2.37 -12.62
N PRO A 78 0.33 3.11 -13.72
CA PRO A 78 1.36 3.99 -14.25
C PRO A 78 1.80 5.00 -13.19
N ILE A 79 3.10 5.31 -13.16
CA ILE A 79 3.62 6.41 -12.34
C ILE A 79 3.07 7.73 -12.91
N TRP A 80 2.70 8.68 -12.05
CA TRP A 80 2.25 9.99 -12.49
C TRP A 80 3.34 10.71 -13.30
N GLU A 81 2.97 11.35 -14.41
CA GLU A 81 3.95 11.87 -15.40
C GLU A 81 5.00 12.82 -14.80
N ASP A 82 4.62 13.62 -13.80
CA ASP A 82 5.49 14.60 -13.14
C ASP A 82 6.16 14.07 -11.84
N TYR A 83 5.92 12.81 -11.47
CA TYR A 83 6.42 12.22 -10.22
C TYR A 83 7.88 11.78 -10.35
N GLY A 84 8.73 12.27 -9.44
CA GLY A 84 10.17 11.97 -9.47
C GLY A 84 10.91 12.59 -10.66
N PHE A 85 10.35 13.64 -11.28
CA PHE A 85 11.01 14.37 -12.35
C PHE A 85 12.25 15.12 -11.82
N GLU A 86 13.44 14.54 -12.05
CA GLU A 86 14.71 15.21 -11.81
C GLU A 86 15.09 16.04 -13.03
N ALA A 87 15.05 17.36 -12.88
CA ALA A 87 15.52 18.27 -13.91
C ALA A 87 17.06 18.30 -13.94
N GLU A 88 17.66 17.90 -15.06
CA GLU A 88 19.12 17.99 -15.26
C GLU A 88 19.63 19.44 -15.22
N GLU A 89 18.76 20.42 -15.57
CA GLU A 89 19.04 21.84 -15.50
C GLU A 89 17.90 22.60 -14.80
N PHE A 90 18.23 23.61 -14.00
CA PHE A 90 17.24 24.46 -13.35
C PHE A 90 16.43 25.22 -14.41
N ASN A 91 15.16 24.85 -14.58
CA ASN A 91 14.21 25.59 -15.39
C ASN A 91 13.01 26.05 -14.52
N PRO A 92 12.82 27.37 -14.31
CA PRO A 92 11.76 27.91 -13.47
C PRO A 92 10.34 27.71 -14.04
N THR A 93 10.20 27.22 -15.28
CA THR A 93 8.90 26.88 -15.89
C THR A 93 8.58 25.39 -15.87
N LEU A 94 9.46 24.55 -15.29
CA LEU A 94 9.18 23.13 -15.13
C LEU A 94 7.97 22.94 -14.19
N PRO A 95 7.00 22.10 -14.59
CA PRO A 95 5.94 21.71 -13.68
C PRO A 95 6.56 20.95 -12.50
N MET A 96 6.30 21.44 -11.29
CA MET A 96 6.60 20.70 -10.07
C MET A 96 5.43 19.74 -9.81
N PHE A 97 5.72 18.52 -9.36
CA PHE A 97 4.67 17.57 -9.02
C PHE A 97 3.66 18.18 -8.03
N ASP A 98 2.40 18.28 -8.44
CA ASP A 98 1.34 18.80 -7.61
C ASP A 98 0.66 17.67 -6.84
N ALA A 99 1.11 17.41 -5.62
CA ALA A 99 0.46 16.44 -4.74
C ALA A 99 -0.97 16.85 -4.32
N ASN A 100 -1.48 18.04 -4.66
CA ASN A 100 -2.90 18.37 -4.54
C ASN A 100 -3.80 17.67 -5.56
N SER A 101 -3.22 17.13 -6.63
CA SER A 101 -3.95 16.32 -7.60
C SER A 101 -4.23 14.90 -7.12
N LEU A 102 -3.51 14.41 -6.10
CA LEU A 102 -3.63 13.04 -5.62
C LEU A 102 -4.92 12.81 -4.84
N SER A 103 -5.65 11.77 -5.25
CA SER A 103 -6.79 11.25 -4.51
C SER A 103 -6.35 10.41 -3.30
N LEU A 104 -7.30 10.01 -2.46
CA LEU A 104 -7.01 9.07 -1.36
C LEU A 104 -6.53 7.71 -1.89
N GLU A 105 -7.10 7.25 -3.01
CA GLU A 105 -6.72 5.99 -3.67
C GLU A 105 -5.30 6.04 -4.23
N ASP A 106 -4.88 7.19 -4.75
CA ASP A 106 -3.49 7.43 -5.18
C ASP A 106 -2.51 7.32 -3.99
N LEU A 107 -2.88 7.91 -2.84
CA LEU A 107 -2.05 7.83 -1.62
C LEU A 107 -2.00 6.41 -1.05
N GLU A 108 -3.10 5.65 -1.12
CA GLU A 108 -3.11 4.24 -0.75
C GLU A 108 -2.22 3.41 -1.67
N THR A 109 -2.24 3.69 -2.97
CA THR A 109 -1.36 3.04 -3.95
C THR A 109 0.11 3.37 -3.69
N LEU A 110 0.42 4.61 -3.35
CA LEU A 110 1.77 5.02 -2.93
C LEU A 110 2.22 4.27 -1.68
N LEU A 111 1.35 4.17 -0.66
CA LEU A 111 1.63 3.45 0.57
C LEU A 111 1.91 1.97 0.32
N ILE A 112 1.10 1.31 -0.52
CA ILE A 112 1.31 -0.09 -0.91
C ILE A 112 2.64 -0.25 -1.64
N THR A 113 2.98 0.68 -2.53
CA THR A 113 4.25 0.68 -3.25
C THR A 113 5.42 0.79 -2.29
N TRP A 114 5.39 1.75 -1.36
CA TRP A 114 6.47 1.99 -0.42
C TRP A 114 6.64 0.87 0.60
N LYS A 115 5.56 0.37 1.21
CA LYS A 115 5.68 -0.75 2.15
C LYS A 115 6.32 -1.96 1.48
N THR A 116 5.94 -2.22 0.22
CA THR A 116 6.46 -3.35 -0.55
C THR A 116 7.93 -3.14 -0.90
N TYR A 117 8.31 -1.91 -1.29
CA TYR A 117 9.70 -1.53 -1.52
C TYR A 117 10.56 -1.71 -0.26
N ASP A 118 10.00 -1.40 0.91
CA ASP A 118 10.64 -1.54 2.23
C ASP A 118 10.66 -2.99 2.77
N GLY A 119 10.26 -3.96 1.95
CA GLY A 119 10.32 -5.38 2.28
C GLY A 119 9.15 -5.90 3.11
N ILE A 120 8.07 -5.13 3.26
CA ILE A 120 6.83 -5.60 3.89
C ILE A 120 6.02 -6.39 2.85
N ASP A 121 5.59 -7.60 3.21
CA ASP A 121 4.77 -8.46 2.35
C ASP A 121 3.53 -7.71 1.83
N LEU A 122 3.20 -7.87 0.53
CA LEU A 122 2.02 -7.23 -0.08
C LEU A 122 0.73 -7.49 0.71
N ALA A 123 0.57 -8.73 1.17
CA ALA A 123 -0.61 -9.17 1.92
C ALA A 123 -0.63 -8.69 3.38
N GLN A 124 0.48 -8.19 3.91
CA GLN A 124 0.58 -7.70 5.28
C GLN A 124 -0.12 -6.35 5.42
N ASP A 125 -1.07 -6.27 6.34
CA ASP A 125 -1.78 -5.03 6.65
C ASP A 125 -0.95 -4.17 7.61
N LEU A 126 -1.09 -2.85 7.48
CA LEU A 126 -0.46 -1.86 8.35
C LEU A 126 -1.44 -1.48 9.46
N GLU A 127 -0.93 -1.23 10.65
CA GLU A 127 -1.71 -0.72 11.78
C GLU A 127 -1.90 0.79 11.67
N SER A 128 -3.14 1.26 11.75
CA SER A 128 -3.43 2.70 11.77
C SER A 128 -3.19 3.28 13.17
N ILE A 129 -2.33 4.28 13.26
CA ILE A 129 -2.01 5.01 14.48
C ILE A 129 -2.63 6.41 14.41
N ASP A 130 -3.51 6.74 15.37
CA ASP A 130 -4.13 8.05 15.48
C ASP A 130 -3.22 9.01 16.27
N LEU A 131 -2.75 10.04 15.58
CA LEU A 131 -1.87 11.08 16.07
C LEU A 131 -2.64 12.40 16.24
N ASP A 132 -3.74 12.39 17.00
CA ASP A 132 -4.63 13.54 17.25
C ASP A 132 -5.38 14.01 15.99
N GLY A 133 -5.99 13.04 15.30
CA GLY A 133 -6.76 13.21 14.06
C GLY A 133 -5.93 13.02 12.78
N TYR A 134 -4.61 12.92 12.89
CA TYR A 134 -3.74 12.53 11.78
C TYR A 134 -3.45 11.03 11.82
N ILE A 135 -3.65 10.33 10.72
CA ILE A 135 -3.43 8.87 10.66
C ILE A 135 -2.03 8.56 10.12
N GLY A 136 -1.22 7.88 10.92
CA GLY A 136 0.00 7.20 10.47
C GLY A 136 -0.24 5.71 10.26
N HIS A 137 0.55 5.08 9.40
CA HIS A 137 0.47 3.62 9.14
C HIS A 137 1.74 2.94 9.65
N TYR A 138 1.62 1.92 10.49
CA TYR A 138 2.74 1.32 11.21
C TYR A 138 2.83 -0.19 10.99
N PHE A 139 4.03 -0.68 10.74
CA PHE A 139 4.34 -2.10 10.80
C PHE A 139 5.84 -2.32 10.97
N ASP A 140 6.24 -3.26 11.83
CA ASP A 140 7.64 -3.69 12.01
C ASP A 140 8.63 -2.52 12.12
N ASN A 141 8.40 -1.66 13.12
CA ASN A 141 9.21 -0.48 13.44
C ASN A 141 9.29 0.59 12.32
N LYS A 142 8.45 0.51 11.28
CA LYS A 142 8.34 1.51 10.22
C LYS A 142 7.00 2.23 10.33
N LEU A 143 7.03 3.55 10.41
CA LEU A 143 5.86 4.41 10.41
C LEU A 143 5.81 5.23 9.11
N TYR A 144 4.71 5.16 8.39
CA TYR A 144 4.46 5.93 7.17
C TYR A 144 3.50 7.09 7.47
N LEU A 145 3.92 8.30 7.11
CA LEU A 145 3.15 9.53 7.23
C LEU A 145 2.94 10.10 5.82
N ILE A 146 1.82 9.75 5.21
CA ILE A 146 1.56 10.03 3.78
C ILE A 146 0.55 11.14 3.54
N TYR A 147 -0.29 11.47 4.53
CA TYR A 147 -1.38 12.43 4.35
C TYR A 147 -0.93 13.87 4.62
N LYS A 148 -1.74 14.82 4.17
CA LYS A 148 -1.57 16.26 4.42
C LYS A 148 -2.05 16.66 5.80
N GLY A 149 -1.69 17.88 6.19
CA GLY A 149 -2.18 18.49 7.42
C GLY A 149 -1.42 18.03 8.66
N PHE A 150 -0.18 17.54 8.52
CA PHE A 150 0.64 17.27 9.69
C PHE A 150 1.10 18.59 10.34
N GLU A 151 0.92 18.71 11.64
CA GLU A 151 1.13 19.94 12.42
C GLU A 151 1.88 19.59 13.72
N THR A 152 2.38 20.61 14.44
CA THR A 152 3.11 20.42 15.70
C THR A 152 2.34 19.60 16.75
N LYS A 153 1.00 19.71 16.81
CA LYS A 153 0.20 18.92 17.75
C LYS A 153 0.28 17.40 17.47
N HIS A 154 0.35 17.02 16.19
CA HIS A 154 0.49 15.62 15.78
C HIS A 154 1.89 15.08 16.12
N LEU A 155 2.93 15.92 16.02
CA LEU A 155 4.28 15.58 16.47
C LEU A 155 4.35 15.34 17.98
N VAL A 156 3.71 16.21 18.77
CA VAL A 156 3.63 16.01 20.23
C VAL A 156 2.94 14.67 20.53
N ARG A 157 1.82 14.38 19.86
CA ARG A 157 1.12 13.11 20.02
C ARG A 157 1.95 11.90 19.60
N LEU A 158 2.71 12.00 18.51
CA LEU A 158 3.64 10.96 18.05
C LEU A 158 4.69 10.65 19.11
N ILE A 159 5.32 11.69 19.67
CA ILE A 159 6.32 11.55 20.73
C ILE A 159 5.72 10.89 21.97
N GLU A 160 4.52 11.31 22.40
CA GLU A 160 3.81 10.69 23.51
C GLU A 160 3.52 9.21 23.26
N GLU A 161 3.07 8.86 22.06
CA GLU A 161 2.76 7.47 21.68
C GLU A 161 4.02 6.60 21.71
N ILE A 162 5.15 7.10 21.19
CA ILE A 162 6.47 6.42 21.25
C ILE A 162 6.86 6.12 22.69
N ASP A 163 6.58 7.04 23.61
CA ASP A 163 6.97 6.94 25.01
C ASP A 163 6.06 6.05 25.85
N THR A 164 4.76 6.04 25.55
CA THR A 164 3.73 5.43 26.39
C THR A 164 3.31 4.05 25.90
N ASN A 165 3.25 3.84 24.59
CA ASN A 165 2.80 2.59 24.01
C ASN A 165 3.97 1.63 23.78
N ARG A 166 3.98 0.50 24.49
CA ARG A 166 5.08 -0.48 24.40
C ARG A 166 5.15 -1.22 23.06
N ALA A 167 4.03 -1.36 22.35
CA ALA A 167 3.97 -2.02 21.04
C ALA A 167 4.41 -1.09 19.90
N PHE A 168 4.44 0.22 20.16
CA PHE A 168 4.80 1.23 19.17
C PHE A 168 6.23 1.73 19.40
N SER A 169 7.15 1.33 18.54
CA SER A 169 8.57 1.62 18.65
C SER A 169 9.19 1.85 17.27
N PRO A 170 8.76 2.87 16.53
CA PRO A 170 9.31 3.13 15.19
C PRO A 170 10.80 3.43 15.28
N SER A 171 11.61 2.63 14.59
CA SER A 171 13.02 2.92 14.30
C SER A 171 13.17 3.70 13.01
N THR A 172 12.14 3.71 12.16
CA THR A 172 12.14 4.43 10.89
C THR A 172 10.80 5.12 10.71
N ILE A 173 10.84 6.41 10.39
CA ILE A 173 9.66 7.21 10.07
C ILE A 173 9.83 7.75 8.65
N ILE A 174 8.90 7.39 7.76
CA ILE A 174 8.89 7.73 6.35
C ILE A 174 7.79 8.76 6.11
N ALA A 175 8.14 9.97 5.67
CA ALA A 175 7.20 11.02 5.34
C ALA A 175 7.11 11.26 3.83
N PHE A 176 5.89 11.47 3.33
CA PHE A 176 5.67 11.89 1.95
C PHE A 176 5.89 13.38 1.76
N GLY A 177 7.08 13.74 1.28
CA GLY A 177 7.58 15.10 1.28
C GLY A 177 6.67 16.11 0.60
N TYR A 178 5.98 15.74 -0.48
CA TYR A 178 5.05 16.65 -1.16
C TYR A 178 3.80 17.01 -0.34
N ASN A 179 3.44 16.22 0.67
CA ASN A 179 2.30 16.48 1.55
C ASN A 179 2.65 17.24 2.82
N PHE A 180 3.91 17.62 2.98
CA PHE A 180 4.41 18.33 4.15
C PHE A 180 5.04 19.66 3.77
N GLU A 181 4.81 20.68 4.59
CA GLU A 181 5.57 21.92 4.47
C GLU A 181 7.03 21.69 4.86
N SER A 182 7.98 22.34 4.17
CA SER A 182 9.41 22.19 4.47
C SER A 182 9.77 22.56 5.91
N LYS A 183 9.04 23.50 6.52
CA LYS A 183 9.19 23.85 7.93
C LYS A 183 8.84 22.66 8.83
N THR A 184 7.69 22.02 8.58
CA THR A 184 7.23 20.83 9.32
C THR A 184 8.19 19.66 9.17
N LEU A 185 8.73 19.42 7.98
CA LEU A 185 9.75 18.37 7.76
C LEU A 185 11.03 18.62 8.57
N ARG A 186 11.50 19.87 8.61
CA ARG A 186 12.67 20.25 9.43
C ARG A 186 12.39 20.08 10.92
N GLU A 187 11.22 20.52 11.37
CA GLU A 187 10.79 20.36 12.77
C GLU A 187 10.73 18.87 13.16
N LEU A 188 10.17 18.01 12.30
CA LEU A 188 10.18 16.56 12.50
C LEU A 188 11.59 16.00 12.60
N ALA A 189 12.45 16.29 11.62
CA ALA A 189 13.81 15.78 11.58
C ALA A 189 14.64 16.21 12.81
N GLU A 190 14.55 17.48 13.20
CA GLU A 190 15.28 18.02 14.35
C GLU A 190 14.78 17.46 15.67
N ASN A 191 13.46 17.36 15.86
CA ASN A 191 12.89 16.81 17.08
C ASN A 191 13.23 15.32 17.20
N LEU A 192 13.01 14.51 16.15
CA LEU A 192 13.27 13.07 16.18
C LEU A 192 14.76 12.75 16.40
N LYS A 193 15.67 13.50 15.78
CA LYS A 193 17.12 13.32 15.97
C LYS A 193 17.61 13.67 17.38
N ASN A 194 17.04 14.70 17.98
CA ASN A 194 17.40 15.14 19.33
C ASN A 194 16.57 14.44 20.41
N TYR A 195 15.60 13.60 20.01
CA TYR A 195 14.68 12.96 20.93
C TYR A 195 15.35 11.79 21.65
N ALA A 196 15.78 12.04 22.87
CA ALA A 196 16.14 10.99 23.81
C ALA A 196 14.87 10.29 24.32
N ASN A 197 14.35 9.34 23.54
CA ASN A 197 13.20 8.54 23.95
C ASN A 197 13.55 7.60 25.11
N LYS A 198 12.57 7.26 25.95
CA LYS A 198 12.76 6.35 27.10
C LYS A 198 13.20 4.94 26.73
N LYS A 199 13.12 4.59 25.44
CA LYS A 199 13.44 3.27 24.91
C LYS A 199 14.84 3.21 24.27
N GLU A 200 15.59 4.32 24.28
CA GLU A 200 16.92 4.47 23.65
C GLU A 200 16.96 4.05 22.17
N ILE A 201 15.86 4.26 21.44
CA ILE A 201 15.75 3.93 20.01
C ILE A 201 16.38 5.05 19.19
N ASP A 202 17.24 4.70 18.23
CA ASP A 202 17.66 5.66 17.19
C ASP A 202 16.59 5.68 16.09
N ILE A 203 16.00 6.85 15.85
CA ILE A 203 14.90 7.01 14.89
C ILE A 203 15.46 7.64 13.61
N ASP A 204 15.48 6.85 12.54
CA ASP A 204 15.81 7.35 11.21
C ASP A 204 14.58 8.02 10.58
N PHE A 205 14.75 9.25 10.11
CA PHE A 205 13.69 10.01 9.45
C PHE A 205 14.00 10.17 7.97
N ILE A 206 13.16 9.55 7.14
CA ILE A 206 13.32 9.49 5.69
C ILE A 206 12.20 10.32 5.06
N VAL A 207 12.58 11.29 4.23
CA VAL A 207 11.63 11.99 3.35
C VAL A 207 11.69 11.33 1.98
N ARG A 208 10.54 10.89 1.47
CA ARG A 208 10.40 10.36 0.11
C ARG A 208 9.51 11.27 -0.71
N TYR A 209 9.92 11.47 -1.95
CA TYR A 209 9.19 12.22 -2.96
C TYR A 209 8.63 11.26 -3.97
#